data_AF-A0A7K9LQH8-F1
#
_entry.id   AF-A0A7K9LQH8-F1
#
_cell.length_a   1.000
_cell.length_b   1.000
_cell.length_c   1.000
_cell.angle_alpha   90.00
_cell.angle_beta   90.00
_cell.angle_gamma   90.00
#
_symmetry.space_group_name_H-M   'P 1'
#
loop_
_entity.id
_entity.type
_entity.pdbx_description
1 polymer ?
#
loop_
_entity_poly.entity_id
_entity_poly.type
_entity_poly.pdbx_seq_one_letter_code
_entity_poly.pdbx_strand_id
1 'polypeptide(L)'
;MKGDEIWDQETEWGGIVPNSDGTFHTWARIEARPEEREQYRCRVEHPGMLEPGIFAWEPTSGGNLTVVIAVSVIAAIIILIVLIGFVVWKCQS
;
A
#
# COMPACT_ATOMS: atom_id res chain seq x y z
N MET A 1 8.66 -15.22 -1.73
CA MET A 1 9.66 -15.34 -0.65
C MET A 1 9.22 -14.54 0.56
N LYS A 2 9.61 -14.96 1.76
CA LYS A 2 9.42 -14.24 3.02
C LYS A 2 10.80 -14.07 3.65
N GLY A 3 11.33 -12.85 3.67
CA GLY A 3 12.77 -12.64 3.88
C GLY A 3 13.58 -13.34 2.76
N ASP A 4 14.52 -14.20 3.15
CA ASP A 4 15.36 -14.97 2.21
C ASP A 4 14.79 -16.36 1.87
N GLU A 5 13.69 -16.77 2.51
CA GLU A 5 13.09 -18.09 2.29
C GLU A 5 12.11 -18.10 1.12
N ILE A 6 12.28 -19.06 0.20
CA ILE A 6 11.32 -19.35 -0.86
C ILE A 6 10.17 -20.18 -0.28
N TRP A 7 8.94 -19.74 -0.51
CA TRP A 7 7.73 -20.34 0.05
C TRP A 7 6.95 -21.06 -1.04
N ASP A 8 7.32 -22.31 -1.36
CA ASP A 8 6.73 -23.03 -2.50
C ASP A 8 5.49 -23.87 -2.15
N GLN A 9 5.39 -24.42 -0.93
CA GLN A 9 4.31 -25.37 -0.57
C GLN A 9 2.91 -24.73 -0.55
N GLU A 10 2.82 -23.44 -0.21
CA GLU A 10 1.56 -22.69 -0.11
C GLU A 10 1.36 -21.74 -1.30
N THR A 11 2.29 -21.73 -2.25
CA THR A 11 2.18 -20.91 -3.45
C THR A 11 1.51 -21.71 -4.55
N GLU A 12 0.37 -21.20 -5.02
CA GLU A 12 -0.29 -21.67 -6.22
C GLU A 12 0.40 -21.08 -7.45
N TRP A 13 0.65 -21.92 -8.46
CA TRP A 13 1.35 -21.53 -9.68
C TRP A 13 0.46 -21.69 -10.90
N GLY A 14 0.42 -20.64 -11.72
CA GLY A 14 -0.11 -20.69 -13.07
C GLY A 14 0.87 -21.35 -14.02
N GLY A 15 0.34 -22.14 -14.96
CA GLY A 15 1.15 -22.61 -16.10
C GLY A 15 1.74 -21.45 -16.90
N ILE A 16 2.76 -21.75 -17.70
CA ILE A 16 3.34 -20.79 -18.66
C ILE A 16 2.48 -20.84 -19.93
N VAL A 17 1.85 -19.72 -20.28
CA VAL A 17 0.91 -19.63 -21.40
C VAL A 17 1.40 -18.60 -22.42
N PRO A 18 1.37 -18.90 -23.72
CA PRO A 18 1.79 -17.97 -24.76
C PRO A 18 0.76 -16.84 -24.98
N ASN A 19 1.27 -15.66 -25.27
CA ASN A 19 0.50 -14.49 -25.69
C ASN A 19 0.49 -14.35 -27.23
N SER A 20 -0.44 -13.55 -27.76
CA SER A 20 -0.55 -13.31 -29.21
C SER A 20 0.62 -12.52 -29.81
N ASP A 21 1.37 -11.81 -28.97
CA ASP A 21 2.53 -11.01 -29.35
C ASP A 21 3.85 -11.80 -29.33
N GLY A 22 3.79 -13.11 -29.06
CA GLY A 22 4.97 -13.99 -28.98
C GLY A 22 5.66 -13.99 -27.61
N THR A 23 5.15 -13.26 -26.62
CA THR A 23 5.60 -13.34 -25.23
C THR A 23 4.89 -14.46 -24.47
N PHE A 24 5.25 -14.67 -23.21
CA PHE A 24 4.61 -15.65 -22.32
C PHE A 24 4.16 -14.96 -21.03
N HIS A 25 3.11 -15.49 -20.40
CA HIS A 25 2.73 -15.11 -19.06
C HIS A 25 2.63 -16.33 -18.13
N THR A 26 2.87 -16.10 -16.85
CA THR A 26 2.70 -17.04 -15.74
C THR A 26 2.38 -16.22 -14.48
N TRP A 27 1.97 -16.87 -13.40
CA TRP A 27 1.65 -16.20 -12.15
C TRP A 27 1.92 -17.10 -10.95
N ALA A 28 2.08 -16.47 -9.79
CA ALA A 28 2.20 -17.12 -8.50
C ALA A 28 1.25 -16.41 -7.52
N ARG A 29 0.52 -17.17 -6.69
CA ARG A 29 -0.40 -16.64 -5.68
C ARG A 29 -0.15 -17.32 -4.35
N ILE A 30 -0.16 -16.53 -3.29
CA ILE A 30 -0.18 -17.02 -1.92
C ILE A 30 -1.31 -16.32 -1.17
N GLU A 31 -1.97 -17.06 -0.28
CA GLU A 31 -2.93 -16.47 0.64
C GLU A 31 -2.18 -15.92 1.86
N ALA A 32 -2.20 -14.61 2.04
CA ALA A 32 -1.47 -13.94 3.13
C ALA A 32 -2.43 -13.13 4.00
N ARG A 33 -2.28 -13.30 5.32
CA ARG A 33 -2.98 -12.47 6.30
C ARG A 33 -2.60 -11.00 6.12
N PRO A 34 -3.54 -10.05 6.31
CA PRO A 34 -3.26 -8.62 6.11
C PRO A 34 -2.01 -8.11 6.83
N GLU A 35 -1.76 -8.60 8.04
CA GLU A 35 -0.63 -8.20 8.89
C GLU A 35 0.72 -8.71 8.38
N GLU A 36 0.71 -9.75 7.56
CA GLU A 36 1.91 -10.41 7.04
C GLU A 36 2.22 -10.00 5.60
N ARG A 37 1.31 -9.30 4.90
CA ARG A 37 1.45 -8.96 3.47
C ARG A 37 2.75 -8.24 3.15
N GLU A 38 3.19 -7.33 4.01
CA GLU A 38 4.44 -6.57 3.80
C GLU A 38 5.71 -7.43 3.98
N GLN A 39 5.60 -8.59 4.62
CA GLN A 39 6.70 -9.54 4.83
C GLN A 39 6.98 -10.39 3.59
N TYR A 40 5.99 -10.49 2.69
CA TYR A 40 6.13 -11.25 1.45
C TYR A 40 6.65 -10.38 0.31
N ARG A 41 7.54 -10.97 -0.48
CA ARG A 41 8.04 -10.42 -1.73
C ARG A 41 7.88 -11.44 -2.85
N CYS A 42 7.47 -11.00 -4.03
CA CYS A 42 7.49 -11.82 -5.24
C CYS A 42 8.89 -11.74 -5.88
N ARG A 43 9.50 -12.89 -6.15
CA ARG A 43 10.81 -13.00 -6.80
C ARG A 43 10.61 -13.58 -8.19
N VAL A 44 11.08 -12.88 -9.21
CA VAL A 44 10.96 -13.27 -10.62
C VAL A 44 12.35 -13.45 -11.21
N GLU A 45 12.65 -14.68 -11.61
CA GLU A 45 13.88 -15.01 -12.31
C GLU A 45 13.56 -15.24 -13.80
N HIS A 46 14.28 -14.54 -14.67
CA HIS A 46 14.09 -14.63 -16.11
C HIS A 46 15.46 -14.51 -16.82
N PRO A 47 15.78 -15.35 -17.81
CA PRO A 47 17.08 -15.30 -18.50
C PRO A 47 17.43 -13.95 -19.14
N GLY A 48 16.41 -13.14 -19.47
CA GLY A 48 16.59 -11.78 -19.99
C GLY A 48 16.95 -10.73 -18.92
N MET A 49 17.02 -11.11 -17.64
CA MET A 49 17.39 -10.21 -16.54
C MET A 49 18.71 -10.69 -15.91
N LEU A 50 19.64 -9.76 -15.68
CA LEU A 50 20.92 -10.07 -15.02
C LEU A 50 20.73 -10.42 -13.54
N GLU A 51 19.72 -9.82 -12.91
CA GLU A 51 19.38 -10.03 -11.51
C GLU A 51 17.88 -10.37 -11.37
N PRO A 52 17.49 -11.11 -10.33
CA PRO A 52 16.09 -11.39 -10.03
C PRO A 52 15.30 -10.11 -9.75
N GLY A 53 14.11 -9.98 -10.34
CA GLY A 53 13.16 -8.93 -10.00
C GLY A 53 12.50 -9.22 -8.65
N ILE A 54 12.57 -8.28 -7.70
CA ILE A 54 11.94 -8.40 -6.38
C ILE A 54 10.81 -7.37 -6.24
N PHE A 55 9.58 -7.84 -6.09
CA PHE A 55 8.38 -7.01 -6.04
C PHE A 55 7.69 -7.12 -4.68
N ALA A 56 7.28 -5.98 -4.13
CA ALA A 56 6.50 -5.89 -2.90
C ALA A 56 5.00 -5.88 -3.20
N TRP A 57 4.17 -6.12 -2.17
CA TRP A 57 2.75 -5.80 -2.24
C TRP A 57 2.55 -4.29 -2.39
N GLU A 58 1.58 -3.88 -3.19
CA GLU A 58 1.22 -2.46 -3.30
C GLU A 58 0.63 -1.99 -1.97
N PRO A 59 1.08 -0.87 -1.39
CA PRO A 59 0.55 -0.38 -0.13
C PRO A 59 -0.96 -0.13 -0.28
N THR A 60 -1.73 -0.65 0.67
CA THR A 60 -3.14 -0.30 0.76
C THR A 60 -3.20 1.20 1.01
N SER A 61 -3.93 1.94 0.18
CA SER A 61 -4.00 3.40 0.17
C SER A 61 -4.67 3.98 1.43
N GLY A 62 -4.03 3.81 2.59
CA GLY A 62 -4.41 4.41 3.87
C GLY A 62 -4.23 5.93 3.92
N GLY A 63 -3.67 6.53 2.86
CA GLY A 63 -3.42 7.98 2.77
C GLY A 63 -4.68 8.84 2.94
N ASN A 64 -5.86 8.34 2.57
CA ASN A 64 -7.10 9.11 2.69
C ASN A 64 -7.50 9.37 4.15
N LEU A 65 -7.27 8.42 5.06
CA LEU A 65 -7.70 8.58 6.46
C LEU A 65 -6.84 9.62 7.19
N THR A 66 -5.52 9.57 7.00
CA THR A 66 -4.59 10.52 7.63
C THR A 66 -4.85 11.95 7.15
N VAL A 67 -5.13 12.14 5.86
CA VAL A 67 -5.48 13.45 5.30
C VAL A 67 -6.81 13.97 5.86
N VAL A 68 -7.83 13.12 5.94
CA VAL A 68 -9.14 13.49 6.52
C VAL A 68 -9.00 13.92 7.98
N ILE A 69 -8.24 13.18 8.78
CA ILE A 69 -7.99 13.52 10.19
C ILE A 69 -7.28 14.88 10.27
N ALA A 70 -6.22 15.09 9.51
CA ALA A 70 -5.47 16.35 9.53
C ALA A 70 -6.36 17.57 9.18
N VAL A 71 -7.16 17.47 8.12
CA VAL A 71 -8.08 18.54 7.70
C VAL A 71 -9.12 18.83 8.80
N SER A 72 -9.68 17.80 9.41
CA SER A 72 -10.69 17.95 10.46
C SER A 72 -10.16 18.70 11.69
N VAL A 73 -8.93 18.41 12.12
CA VAL A 73 -8.29 19.06 13.27
C VAL A 73 -8.01 20.53 12.97
N ILE A 74 -7.50 20.83 11.78
CA ILE A 74 -7.21 22.21 11.36
C ILE A 74 -8.50 23.04 11.35
N ALA A 75 -9.59 22.50 10.79
CA ALA A 75 -10.88 23.20 10.76
C ALA A 75 -11.42 23.50 12.17
N ALA A 76 -11.31 22.55 13.10
CA ALA A 76 -11.75 22.73 14.48
C ALA A 76 -10.97 23.84 15.21
N ILE A 77 -9.64 23.91 15.00
CA ILE A 77 -8.79 24.95 15.60
C ILE A 77 -9.20 26.34 15.08
N ILE A 78 -9.44 26.48 13.77
CA ILE A 78 -9.85 27.76 13.17
C ILE A 78 -11.19 28.22 13.77
N ILE A 79 -12.16 27.32 13.90
CA ILE A 79 -13.47 27.63 14.50
C ILE A 79 -13.29 28.10 15.94
N LEU A 80 -12.45 27.43 16.74
CA LEU A 80 -12.20 27.82 18.13
C LEU A 80 -11.60 29.23 18.23
N ILE A 81 -10.62 29.56 17.38
CA ILE A 81 -10.00 30.89 17.35
C ILE A 81 -11.03 31.97 17.03
N VAL A 82 -11.90 31.73 16.04
CA VAL A 82 -12.97 32.68 15.67
C VAL A 82 -13.95 32.89 16.82
N LEU A 83 -14.37 31.82 17.49
CA LEU A 83 -15.29 31.90 18.64
C LEU A 83 -14.67 32.69 19.79
N ILE A 84 -13.41 32.43 20.14
CA ILE A 84 -12.70 33.18 21.18
C ILE A 84 -12.60 34.66 20.79
N GLY A 85 -12.20 34.96 19.56
CA GLY A 85 -12.13 36.33 19.06
C GLY A 85 -13.47 37.05 19.12
N PHE A 86 -14.57 36.37 18.76
CA PHE A 86 -15.92 36.91 18.83
C PHE A 86 -16.35 37.19 20.28
N VAL A 87 -16.08 36.29 21.21
CA VAL A 87 -16.39 36.48 22.64
C VAL A 87 -15.61 37.67 23.21
N VAL A 88 -14.30 37.76 22.93
CA VAL A 88 -13.47 38.87 23.40
C VAL A 88 -13.95 40.21 22.83
N TRP A 89 -14.32 40.26 21.55
CA TRP A 89 -14.89 41.47 20.94
C TRP A 89 -16.20 41.88 21.61
N LYS A 90 -17.09 40.91 21.89
CA LYS A 90 -18.35 41.15 22.60
C LYS A 90 -18.17 41.56 24.06
N CYS A 91 -17.08 41.17 24.71
CA CYS A 91 -16.75 41.57 26.08
C CYS A 91 -16.05 42.94 26.16
N GLN A 92 -15.43 43.41 25.08
CA GLN A 92 -14.80 44.74 25.02
C GLN A 92 -15.73 45.85 24.48
N SER A 93 -16.83 45.49 23.82
CA SER A 93 -17.88 46.42 23.39
C SER A 93 -18.98 46.58 24.43
#